data_AF-A0A7S9GQP8-F1
#
_entry.id   AF-A0A7S9GQP8-F1
#
_cell.length_a   1.000
_cell.length_b   1.000
_cell.length_c   1.000
_cell.angle_alpha   90.00
_cell.angle_beta   90.00
_cell.angle_gamma   90.00
#
_symmetry.space_group_name_H-M   'P 1'
#
loop_
_entity.id
_entity.type
_entity.pdbx_description
1 polymer ?
#
loop_
_entity_poly.entity_id
_entity_poly.type
_entity_poly.pdbx_seq_one_letter_code
_entity_poly.pdbx_strand_id
1 'polypeptide(L)'
;MEDSVQIHCTRCKNVFRDRARRLQNGYSRQCPSCEVMLFFDEDSANPIIKRVMRTARRIRKELRESESAPATSRSSASRRSSGRSASGGRDETSEADD
;
A
#
# COMPACT_ATOMS: atom_id res chain seq x y z
N MET A 1 -0.58 -19.14 -4.08
CA MET A 1 -0.44 -19.10 -2.60
C MET A 1 0.33 -17.86 -2.13
N GLU A 2 0.59 -16.92 -3.05
CA GLU A 2 1.42 -15.72 -2.83
C GLU A 2 0.81 -14.69 -1.87
N ASP A 3 -0.52 -14.61 -1.74
CA ASP A 3 -1.20 -13.57 -0.94
C ASP A 3 -1.19 -13.80 0.58
N SER A 4 -0.38 -14.71 1.11
CA SER A 4 -0.47 -15.14 2.52
C SER A 4 0.75 -14.77 3.35
N VAL A 5 0.50 -14.27 4.56
CA VAL A 5 1.50 -13.81 5.54
C VAL A 5 1.63 -14.84 6.66
N GLN A 6 2.87 -15.08 7.10
CA GLN A 6 3.16 -15.91 8.25
C GLN A 6 3.03 -15.09 9.55
N ILE A 7 2.23 -15.59 10.48
CA ILE A 7 1.90 -14.93 11.75
C ILE A 7 2.40 -15.81 12.90
N HIS A 8 3.10 -15.18 13.84
CA HIS A 8 3.52 -15.83 15.08
C HIS A 8 2.56 -15.42 16.20
N CYS A 9 1.99 -16.41 16.91
CA CYS A 9 1.17 -16.12 18.07
C CYS A 9 2.03 -15.57 19.21
N THR A 10 1.61 -14.46 19.82
CA THR A 10 2.31 -13.85 20.97
C THR A 10 2.19 -14.67 22.25
N ARG A 11 1.21 -15.58 22.35
CA ARG A 11 0.98 -16.44 23.52
C ARG A 11 1.67 -17.80 23.39
N CYS A 12 1.24 -18.63 22.44
CA CYS A 12 1.73 -20.01 22.31
C CYS A 12 2.94 -20.14 21.38
N LYS A 13 3.39 -19.05 20.75
CA LYS A 13 4.50 -19.02 19.77
C LYS A 13 4.29 -19.88 18.51
N ASN A 14 3.14 -20.55 18.37
CA ASN A 14 2.82 -21.29 17.17
C ASN A 14 2.67 -20.36 15.96
N VAL A 15 2.93 -20.90 14.79
CA VAL A 15 2.97 -20.17 13.53
C VAL A 15 1.81 -20.60 12.64
N PHE A 16 1.08 -19.62 12.11
CA PHE A 16 -0.02 -19.87 11.19
C PHE A 16 -0.01 -18.84 10.05
N ARG A 17 -0.79 -19.08 9.00
CA ARG A 17 -0.89 -18.15 7.86
C ARG A 17 -2.26 -17.50 7.78
N ASP A 18 -2.30 -16.27 7.30
CA ASP A 18 -3.54 -15.56 6.95
C ASP A 18 -3.34 -14.73 5.67
N ARG A 19 -4.43 -14.29 5.04
CA ARG A 19 -4.40 -13.54 3.79
C ARG A 19 -3.97 -12.09 4.05
N ALA A 20 -2.98 -11.61 3.30
CA ALA A 20 -2.48 -10.24 3.35
C ALA A 20 -3.58 -9.19 3.10
N ARG A 21 -4.59 -9.53 2.29
CA ARG A 21 -5.75 -8.67 2.01
C ARG A 21 -6.60 -8.39 3.26
N ARG A 22 -6.66 -9.33 4.22
CA ARG A 22 -7.44 -9.20 5.48
C ARG A 22 -6.70 -8.50 6.61
N LEU A 23 -5.37 -8.61 6.64
CA LEU A 23 -4.49 -8.05 7.68
C LEU A 23 -4.36 -6.52 7.57
N GLN A 24 -5.42 -5.79 7.95
CA GLN A 24 -5.45 -4.32 8.02
C GLN A 24 -5.57 -3.86 9.48
N ASN A 25 -5.40 -2.57 9.75
CA ASN A 25 -5.52 -2.04 11.11
C ASN A 25 -6.93 -2.33 11.65
N GLY A 26 -6.99 -2.75 12.92
CA GLY A 26 -8.23 -3.17 13.56
C GLY A 26 -8.67 -4.60 13.21
N TYR A 27 -7.95 -5.32 12.35
CA TYR A 27 -8.22 -6.74 12.12
C TYR A 27 -7.91 -7.54 13.39
N SER A 28 -8.83 -8.43 13.76
CA SER A 28 -8.65 -9.34 14.89
C SER A 28 -8.88 -10.77 14.46
N ARG A 29 -8.07 -11.69 14.97
CA ARG A 29 -8.26 -13.13 14.71
C ARG A 29 -7.85 -13.97 15.91
N GLN A 30 -8.59 -15.05 16.12
CA GLN A 30 -8.26 -16.06 17.12
C GLN A 30 -7.10 -16.94 16.64
N CYS A 31 -6.12 -17.18 17.52
CA CYS A 31 -5.06 -18.13 17.26
C CYS A 31 -5.65 -19.56 17.14
N PRO A 32 -5.36 -20.30 16.06
CA PRO A 32 -5.93 -21.64 15.85
C PRO A 32 -5.42 -22.71 16.82
N SER A 33 -4.48 -22.40 17.71
CA SER A 33 -3.85 -23.39 18.60
C SER A 33 -4.08 -23.15 20.09
N CYS A 34 -4.14 -21.89 20.51
CA CYS A 34 -4.35 -21.54 21.92
C CYS A 34 -5.53 -20.61 22.13
N GLU A 35 -6.31 -20.39 21.07
CA GLU A 35 -7.59 -19.68 21.09
C GLU A 35 -7.54 -18.25 21.63
N VAL A 36 -6.36 -17.67 21.79
CA VAL A 36 -6.20 -16.28 22.17
C VAL A 36 -6.59 -15.36 21.02
N MET A 37 -7.30 -14.29 21.33
CA MET A 37 -7.60 -13.24 20.36
C MET A 37 -6.37 -12.37 20.13
N LEU A 38 -5.96 -12.24 18.86
CA LEU A 38 -4.86 -11.37 18.44
C LEU A 38 -5.43 -10.16 17.72
N PHE A 39 -4.93 -8.98 18.09
CA PHE A 39 -5.28 -7.72 17.46
C PHE A 39 -4.12 -7.26 16.58
N PHE A 40 -4.41 -6.99 15.31
CA PHE A 40 -3.44 -6.57 14.31
C PHE A 40 -3.58 -5.08 14.07
N ASP A 41 -2.55 -4.35 14.52
CA ASP A 41 -2.47 -2.91 14.38
C ASP A 41 -1.03 -2.49 14.09
N GLU A 42 -0.85 -1.47 13.24
CA GLU A 42 0.47 -0.89 12.94
C GLU A 42 1.08 -0.21 14.17
N ASP A 43 0.23 0.30 15.08
CA ASP A 43 0.63 0.98 16.31
C ASP A 43 0.79 0.04 17.51
N SER A 44 0.68 -1.28 17.29
CA SER A 44 0.84 -2.27 18.36
C SER A 44 2.22 -2.18 19.03
N ALA A 45 2.24 -2.25 20.37
CA ALA A 45 3.47 -2.36 21.15
C ALA A 45 4.28 -3.62 20.79
N ASN A 46 3.61 -4.68 20.29
CA ASN A 46 4.23 -5.95 19.97
C ASN A 46 5.03 -5.89 18.65
N PRO A 47 6.36 -6.13 18.65
CA PRO A 47 7.17 -6.07 17.44
C PRO A 47 6.81 -7.16 16.41
N ILE A 48 6.29 -8.30 16.88
CA ILE A 48 5.80 -9.39 16.04
C ILE A 48 4.61 -8.90 15.18
N ILE A 49 3.63 -8.25 15.81
CA ILE A 49 2.44 -7.73 15.12
C ILE A 49 2.84 -6.68 14.09
N LYS A 50 3.71 -5.73 14.47
CA LYS A 50 4.23 -4.72 13.54
C LYS A 50 4.93 -5.32 12.32
N ARG A 51 5.73 -6.36 12.52
CA ARG A 51 6.42 -7.06 11.41
C ARG A 51 5.40 -7.71 10.47
N VAL A 52 4.43 -8.44 11.01
CA VAL A 52 3.35 -9.06 10.23
C VAL A 52 2.60 -8.01 9.41
N MET A 53 2.23 -6.88 10.02
CA MET A 53 1.52 -5.78 9.35
C MET A 53 2.33 -5.18 8.20
N ARG A 54 3.63 -4.93 8.42
CA ARG A 54 4.54 -4.45 7.36
C ARG A 54 4.64 -5.44 6.19
N THR A 55 4.77 -6.73 6.49
CA THR A 55 4.81 -7.77 5.45
C THR A 55 3.49 -7.83 4.68
N ALA A 56 2.35 -7.76 5.37
CA ALA A 56 1.03 -7.73 4.73
C ALA A 56 0.88 -6.53 3.80
N ARG A 57 1.31 -5.34 4.24
CA ARG A 57 1.29 -4.11 3.44
C ARG A 57 2.15 -4.24 2.18
N ARG A 58 3.35 -4.83 2.30
CA ARG A 58 4.22 -5.10 1.16
C ARG A 58 3.55 -6.03 0.14
N ILE A 59 3.00 -7.15 0.60
CA ILE A 59 2.29 -8.09 -0.29
C ILE A 59 1.09 -7.42 -0.96
N ARG A 60 0.29 -6.62 -0.23
CA ARG A 60 -0.82 -5.87 -0.84
C ARG A 60 -0.35 -4.90 -1.93
N LYS A 61 0.80 -4.25 -1.74
CA LYS A 61 1.39 -3.37 -2.74
C LYS A 61 1.82 -4.16 -3.98
N GLU A 62 2.54 -5.27 -3.79
CA GLU A 62 2.96 -6.16 -4.88
C GLU A 62 1.77 -6.71 -5.66
N LEU A 63 0.67 -7.09 -4.97
CA LEU A 63 -0.56 -7.56 -5.61
C LEU A 63 -1.25 -6.46 -6.42
N ARG A 64 -1.24 -5.22 -5.93
CA ARG A 64 -1.76 -4.09 -6.71
C ARG A 64 -0.89 -3.86 -7.95
N GLU A 65 0.43 -3.96 -7.85
CA GLU A 65 1.33 -3.78 -9.00
C GLU A 65 1.20 -4.91 -10.03
N SER A 66 1.02 -6.16 -9.60
CA SER A 66 0.81 -7.30 -10.51
C SER A 66 -0.56 -7.24 -11.19
N GLU A 67 -1.59 -6.74 -10.51
CA GLU A 67 -2.93 -6.54 -11.07
C GLU A 67 -3.03 -5.29 -11.96
N SER A 68 -2.22 -4.26 -11.67
CA SER A 68 -2.21 -2.97 -12.41
C SER A 68 -1.18 -2.93 -13.54
N ALA A 69 -0.42 -4.00 -13.79
CA ALA A 69 0.42 -4.09 -14.98
C ALA A 69 -0.50 -4.09 -16.21
N PRO A 70 -0.53 -3.01 -17.00
CA PRO A 70 -1.39 -2.98 -18.16
C PRO A 70 -0.86 -3.99 -19.16
N ALA A 71 -1.76 -4.83 -19.70
CA ALA A 71 -1.53 -5.50 -20.98
C ALA A 71 -1.49 -4.47 -22.13
N THR A 72 -0.64 -3.45 -22.05
CA THR A 72 -0.34 -2.57 -23.20
C THR A 72 0.71 -3.27 -24.04
N SER A 73 0.19 -4.04 -24.99
CA SER A 73 0.58 -4.05 -26.39
C SER A 73 1.87 -3.28 -26.71
N ARG A 74 2.84 -4.02 -27.26
CA ARG A 74 3.84 -3.49 -28.19
C ARG A 74 3.11 -2.63 -29.23
N SER A 75 3.51 -1.36 -29.37
CA SER A 75 3.59 -0.55 -30.61
C SER A 75 3.26 0.92 -30.37
N SER A 76 4.27 1.77 -30.22
CA SER A 76 4.45 2.91 -31.12
C SER A 76 5.74 3.64 -30.80
N ALA A 77 6.65 3.53 -31.76
CA ALA A 77 7.88 4.26 -31.96
C ALA A 77 7.86 5.73 -31.49
N SER A 78 8.97 6.11 -30.87
CA SER A 78 9.79 7.27 -31.22
C SER A 78 9.09 8.48 -31.84
N ARG A 79 8.92 9.56 -31.07
CA ARG A 79 9.23 10.92 -31.54
C ARG A 79 9.90 11.74 -30.42
N ARG A 80 11.17 12.03 -30.66
CA ARG A 80 11.97 13.05 -30.00
C ARG A 80 11.56 14.42 -30.55
N SER A 81 11.48 15.46 -29.70
CA SER A 81 11.74 16.89 -29.99
C SER A 81 11.08 17.74 -28.88
N SER A 82 11.80 18.40 -27.97
CA SER A 82 12.59 19.64 -28.12
C SER A 82 11.75 20.93 -28.28
N GLY A 83 12.04 21.92 -27.44
CA GLY A 83 11.69 23.35 -27.64
C GLY A 83 10.53 23.84 -26.77
N ARG A 84 10.75 24.79 -25.85
CA ARG A 84 10.61 26.27 -26.02
C ARG A 84 9.16 26.66 -26.38
N SER A 85 8.47 27.51 -25.62
CA SER A 85 8.80 28.94 -25.49
C SER A 85 8.18 29.61 -24.26
N ALA A 86 8.89 30.60 -23.75
CA ALA A 86 8.45 31.60 -22.80
C ALA A 86 7.64 32.73 -23.48
N SER A 87 7.14 33.66 -22.66
CA SER A 87 6.46 34.94 -22.95
C SER A 87 4.97 34.81 -23.34
N GLY A 88 4.04 35.65 -22.89
CA GLY A 88 4.06 36.88 -22.10
C GLY A 88 2.62 37.41 -22.04
N GLY A 89 2.35 38.44 -21.23
CA GLY A 89 1.07 39.15 -21.27
C GLY A 89 0.66 39.72 -19.91
N ARG A 90 1.07 40.96 -19.67
CA ARG A 90 0.39 41.86 -18.73
C ARG A 90 -0.96 42.21 -19.35
N ASP A 91 -2.01 42.26 -18.55
CA ASP A 91 -3.15 43.11 -18.86
C ASP A 91 -3.62 43.80 -17.58
N GLU A 92 -3.94 45.07 -17.78
CA GLU A 92 -4.13 46.18 -16.86
C GLU A 92 -5.61 46.52 -16.88
N THR A 93 -6.22 46.76 -15.72
CA THR A 93 -7.49 47.49 -15.44
C THR A 93 -7.99 46.99 -14.07
N SER A 94 -8.48 47.79 -13.12
CA SER A 94 -9.20 49.07 -13.22
C SER A 94 -9.28 49.71 -11.81
N GLU A 95 -9.38 51.05 -11.80
CA GLU A 95 -9.80 51.96 -10.72
C GLU A 95 -10.79 51.41 -9.69
N ALA A 96 -10.58 51.79 -8.42
CA ALA A 96 -11.65 52.01 -7.44
C ALA A 96 -11.22 53.09 -6.42
N ASP A 97 -12.02 54.17 -6.38
CA ASP A 97 -12.10 55.28 -5.43
C ASP A 97 -11.76 54.98 -3.96
N ASP A 98 -11.00 55.87 -3.30
CA ASP A 98 -11.48 56.85 -2.28
C ASP A 98 -10.35 57.85 -1.93
#